data_AF-A0A399XPS8-F1
#
_entry.id   AF-A0A399XPS8-F1
#
_cell.length_a   1.000
_cell.length_b   1.000
_cell.length_c   1.000
_cell.angle_alpha   90.00
_cell.angle_beta   90.00
_cell.angle_gamma   90.00
#
_symmetry.space_group_name_H-M   'P 1'
#
loop_
_entity.id
_entity.type
_entity.pdbx_description
1 polymer ?
#
loop_
_entity_poly.entity_id
_entity_poly.type
_entity_poly.pdbx_seq_one_letter_code
_entity_poly.pdbx_strand_id
1 'polypeptide(L)'
;MSEETPFAFPDVRRRLIGAICLVGFGVGLIIGALFWSAPAYNAGFPVAGIAVTLLGTYFGLAAWKLQVSEAEAIRIAAEELGFPIGPASVSVGWRGLRSRPIWRILVYSHEAPPKMRGLVLIDAVDGVLVSKIEEPNPEDWSGDDGEASRAKQ
;
A
#
# COMPACT_ATOMS: atom_id res chain seq x y z
N MET A 1 -3.53 -18.47 -26.52
CA MET A 1 -4.34 -18.05 -25.37
C MET A 1 -3.38 -17.83 -24.22
N SER A 2 -2.79 -16.65 -24.16
CA SER A 2 -1.86 -16.26 -23.09
C SER A 2 -2.66 -16.17 -21.80
N GLU A 3 -2.35 -17.04 -20.83
CA GLU A 3 -2.80 -16.84 -19.45
C GLU A 3 -2.17 -15.53 -18.96
N GLU A 4 -2.91 -14.42 -19.06
CA GLU A 4 -2.54 -13.21 -18.34
C GLU A 4 -2.77 -13.51 -16.86
N THR A 5 -1.70 -13.86 -16.15
CA THR A 5 -1.75 -13.91 -14.70
C THR A 5 -2.18 -12.52 -14.24
N PRO A 6 -3.28 -12.39 -13.47
CA PRO A 6 -3.73 -11.09 -12.99
C PRO A 6 -2.55 -10.35 -12.34
N PHE A 7 -2.28 -9.12 -12.77
CA PHE A 7 -1.22 -8.32 -12.20
C PHE A 7 -1.41 -8.26 -10.68
N ALA A 8 -0.43 -8.81 -9.94
CA ALA A 8 -0.49 -8.91 -8.49
C ALA A 8 0.56 -7.97 -7.90
N PHE A 9 0.08 -6.93 -7.20
CA PHE A 9 0.97 -6.00 -6.51
C PHE A 9 1.83 -6.73 -5.47
N PRO A 10 3.13 -6.40 -5.33
CA PRO A 10 4.00 -7.05 -4.36
C PRO A 10 3.48 -6.94 -2.92
N ASP A 11 3.32 -8.09 -2.26
CA ASP A 11 2.81 -8.13 -0.89
C ASP A 11 3.76 -7.44 0.11
N VAL A 12 3.20 -6.61 0.99
CA VAL A 12 3.95 -5.88 2.02
C VAL A 12 4.40 -6.79 3.17
N ARG A 13 3.93 -8.05 3.19
CA ARG A 13 4.46 -9.12 4.07
C ARG A 13 5.96 -9.35 3.96
N ARG A 14 6.61 -8.90 2.87
CA ARG A 14 8.08 -8.95 2.72
C ARG A 14 8.82 -8.30 3.89
N ARG A 15 8.18 -7.35 4.61
CA ARG A 15 8.72 -6.74 5.84
C ARG A 15 8.97 -7.74 6.97
N LEU A 16 8.32 -8.91 6.97
CA LEU A 16 8.54 -9.98 7.95
C LEU A 16 9.98 -10.49 7.93
N ILE A 17 10.62 -10.56 6.77
CA ILE A 17 12.00 -11.05 6.66
C ILE A 17 12.95 -10.11 7.43
N GLY A 18 12.84 -8.81 7.19
CA GLY A 18 13.62 -7.81 7.92
C GLY A 18 13.32 -7.80 9.42
N ALA A 19 12.05 -7.97 9.79
CA ALA A 19 11.64 -8.09 11.18
C ALA A 19 12.28 -9.28 11.90
N ILE A 20 12.28 -10.47 11.26
CA ILE A 20 12.89 -11.69 11.80
C ILE A 20 14.40 -11.49 11.97
N CYS A 21 15.09 -10.91 10.98
CA CYS A 21 16.52 -10.63 11.08
C CYS A 21 16.85 -9.71 12.25
N LEU A 22 16.08 -8.63 12.44
CA LEU A 22 16.28 -7.69 13.55
C LEU A 22 15.98 -8.35 14.90
N VAL A 23 14.88 -9.09 15.02
CA VAL A 23 14.55 -9.81 16.26
C VAL A 23 15.63 -10.83 16.59
N GLY A 24 16.07 -11.63 15.62
CA GLY A 24 17.14 -12.61 15.80
C GLY A 24 18.46 -11.96 16.23
N PHE A 25 18.84 -10.84 15.61
CA PHE A 25 20.03 -10.09 16.01
C PHE A 25 19.91 -9.53 17.43
N GLY A 26 18.79 -8.90 17.78
CA GLY A 26 18.56 -8.36 19.12
C GLY A 26 18.57 -9.44 20.20
N VAL A 27 17.94 -10.58 19.94
CA VAL A 27 18.00 -11.75 20.84
C VAL A 27 19.43 -12.28 20.96
N GLY A 28 20.18 -12.32 19.87
CA GLY A 28 21.60 -12.71 19.86
C GLY A 28 22.47 -11.81 20.75
N LEU A 29 22.24 -10.50 20.74
CA LEU A 29 22.95 -9.56 21.63
C LEU A 29 22.64 -9.81 23.12
N ILE A 30 21.38 -10.12 23.44
CA ILE A 30 20.95 -10.43 24.81
C ILE A 30 21.59 -11.74 25.28
N ILE A 31 21.51 -12.80 24.46
CA ILE A 31 22.12 -14.10 24.80
C ILE A 31 23.64 -13.95 24.92
N GLY A 32 24.29 -13.26 23.99
CA GLY A 32 25.73 -13.02 24.06
C GLY A 32 26.14 -12.32 25.35
N ALA A 33 25.36 -11.34 25.82
CA ALA A 33 25.63 -10.65 27.08
C ALA A 33 25.49 -11.54 28.33
N LEU A 34 24.68 -12.60 28.27
CA LEU A 34 24.45 -13.51 29.39
C LEU A 34 25.50 -14.62 29.47
N PHE A 35 26.04 -15.06 28.33
CA PHE A 35 26.89 -16.25 28.25
C PHE A 35 28.35 -15.96 27.90
N TRP A 36 28.68 -14.76 27.40
CA TRP A 36 30.02 -14.42 26.96
C TRP A 36 30.70 -13.41 27.88
N SER A 37 31.64 -13.89 28.69
CA SER A 37 32.49 -13.05 29.52
C SER A 37 33.70 -12.55 28.72
N ALA A 38 33.50 -11.53 27.88
CA ALA A 38 34.60 -10.80 27.24
C ALA A 38 34.74 -9.38 27.80
N PRO A 39 35.97 -8.82 27.84
CA PRO A 39 36.20 -7.43 28.28
C PRO A 39 35.42 -6.37 27.48
N ALA A 40 35.06 -6.68 26.23
CA ALA A 40 34.27 -5.80 25.38
C ALA A 40 32.76 -5.82 25.70
N TYR A 41 32.27 -6.82 26.44
CA TYR A 41 30.85 -6.92 26.80
C TYR A 41 30.54 -6.03 27.99
N ASN A 42 29.65 -5.07 27.79
CA ASN A 42 29.17 -4.13 28.80
C ASN A 42 27.64 -4.16 28.88
N ALA A 43 27.08 -3.46 29.87
CA ALA A 43 25.63 -3.36 30.08
C ALA A 43 24.86 -2.72 28.92
N GLY A 44 25.55 -2.10 27.95
CA GLY A 44 24.94 -1.54 26.75
C GLY A 44 24.46 -2.59 25.74
N PHE A 45 25.08 -3.78 25.69
CA PHE A 45 24.68 -4.87 24.79
C PHE A 45 23.25 -5.39 25.03
N PRO A 46 22.84 -5.73 26.27
CA PRO A 46 21.45 -6.16 26.51
C PRO A 46 20.45 -5.03 26.26
N VAL A 47 20.79 -3.77 26.56
CA VAL A 47 19.94 -2.61 26.26
C VAL A 47 19.74 -2.44 24.75
N ALA A 48 20.83 -2.52 23.98
CA ALA A 48 20.78 -2.46 22.52
C ALA A 48 19.97 -3.65 21.95
N GLY A 49 20.17 -4.85 22.50
CA GLY A 49 19.42 -6.04 22.12
C GLY A 49 17.92 -5.87 22.32
N ILE A 50 17.49 -5.37 23.48
CA ILE A 50 16.08 -5.08 23.77
C ILE A 50 15.54 -4.05 22.77
N ALA A 51 16.24 -2.95 22.54
CA ALA A 51 15.80 -1.91 21.61
C ALA A 51 15.63 -2.44 20.17
N VAL A 52 16.58 -3.23 19.68
CA VAL A 52 16.53 -3.81 18.34
C VAL A 52 15.43 -4.87 18.23
N THR A 53 15.24 -5.70 19.25
CA THR A 53 14.14 -6.68 19.29
C THR A 53 12.78 -5.97 19.24
N LEU A 54 12.57 -4.92 20.04
CA LEU A 54 11.33 -4.13 20.01
C LEU A 54 11.08 -3.51 18.63
N LEU A 55 12.10 -2.97 17.99
CA LEU A 55 12.00 -2.41 16.65
C LEU A 55 11.67 -3.47 15.59
N GLY A 56 12.33 -4.63 15.65
CA GLY A 56 12.05 -5.76 14.78
C GLY A 56 10.61 -6.27 14.94
N THR A 57 10.15 -6.42 16.18
CA THR A 57 8.75 -6.77 16.49
C THR A 57 7.78 -5.74 15.92
N TYR A 58 8.07 -4.45 16.06
CA TYR A 58 7.25 -3.39 15.48
C TYR A 58 7.13 -3.50 13.96
N PHE A 59 8.23 -3.77 13.25
CA PHE A 59 8.19 -4.00 11.80
C PHE A 59 7.43 -5.27 11.42
N GLY A 60 7.49 -6.32 12.24
CA GLY A 60 6.68 -7.53 12.08
C GLY A 60 5.19 -7.23 12.23
N LEU A 61 4.81 -6.43 13.23
CA LEU A 61 3.43 -5.97 13.43
C LEU A 61 2.97 -5.04 12.28
N ALA A 62 3.87 -4.30 11.65
CA ALA A 62 3.56 -3.47 10.48
C ALA A 62 3.55 -4.25 9.15
N ALA A 63 3.82 -5.56 9.16
CA ALA A 63 3.81 -6.40 7.98
C ALA A 63 2.40 -6.93 7.70
N TRP A 64 1.56 -6.06 7.13
CA TRP A 64 0.19 -6.41 6.72
C TRP A 64 0.17 -7.42 5.57
N LYS A 65 -0.90 -8.22 5.48
CA LYS A 65 -1.20 -8.98 4.26
C LYS A 65 -2.08 -8.13 3.36
N LEU A 66 -1.72 -8.01 2.10
CA LEU A 66 -2.62 -7.51 1.08
C LEU A 66 -3.65 -8.60 0.77
N GLN A 67 -4.87 -8.47 1.29
CA GLN A 67 -5.95 -9.46 1.07
C GLN A 67 -6.86 -9.06 -0.07
N VAL A 68 -7.05 -7.75 -0.25
CA VAL A 68 -7.88 -7.17 -1.30
C VAL A 68 -7.01 -6.92 -2.52
N SER A 69 -7.33 -7.56 -3.64
CA SER A 69 -6.64 -7.34 -4.91
C SER A 69 -6.99 -5.98 -5.51
N GLU A 70 -6.21 -5.51 -6.47
CA GLU A 70 -6.49 -4.26 -7.19
C GLU A 70 -7.86 -4.30 -7.88
N ALA A 71 -8.15 -5.39 -8.60
CA ALA A 71 -9.44 -5.59 -9.27
C ALA A 71 -10.61 -5.65 -8.29
N GLU A 72 -10.42 -6.27 -7.13
CA GLU A 72 -11.40 -6.30 -6.05
C GLU A 72 -11.69 -4.89 -5.52
N ALA A 73 -10.64 -4.11 -5.30
CA ALA A 73 -10.76 -2.74 -4.81
C ALA A 73 -11.46 -1.82 -5.82
N ILE A 74 -11.20 -1.98 -7.13
CA ILE A 74 -11.92 -1.25 -8.19
C ILE A 74 -13.41 -1.58 -8.16
N ARG A 75 -13.77 -2.86 -7.96
CA ARG A 75 -15.18 -3.27 -7.88
C ARG A 75 -15.86 -2.68 -6.64
N ILE A 76 -15.21 -2.74 -5.48
CA ILE A 76 -15.73 -2.10 -4.26
C ILE A 76 -15.90 -0.59 -4.48
N ALA A 77 -14.94 0.07 -5.13
CA ALA A 77 -15.07 1.48 -5.46
C ALA A 77 -16.26 1.75 -6.38
N ALA A 78 -16.51 0.88 -7.36
CA ALA A 78 -17.65 0.96 -8.27
C ALA A 78 -19.01 0.87 -7.57
N GLU A 79 -19.11 0.01 -6.57
CA GLU A 79 -20.33 -0.15 -5.78
C GLU A 79 -20.59 1.08 -4.88
N GLU A 80 -19.54 1.79 -4.47
CA GLU A 80 -19.63 2.96 -3.61
C GLU A 80 -19.96 4.25 -4.36
N LEU A 81 -19.72 4.32 -5.66
CA LEU A 81 -19.86 5.55 -6.46
C LEU A 81 -21.26 5.70 -7.06
N GLY A 82 -21.78 6.94 -7.04
CA GLY A 82 -23.11 7.26 -7.59
C GLY A 82 -23.18 7.38 -9.12
N PHE A 83 -22.12 7.07 -9.85
CA PHE A 83 -22.05 7.24 -11.31
C PHE A 83 -21.35 6.06 -12.00
N PRO A 84 -21.69 5.76 -13.26
CA PRO A 84 -21.01 4.74 -14.06
C PRO A 84 -19.54 5.10 -14.32
N ILE A 85 -18.64 4.24 -13.87
CA ILE A 85 -17.18 4.42 -14.03
C ILE A 85 -16.73 4.09 -15.45
N GLY A 86 -15.80 4.88 -15.97
CA GLY A 86 -15.01 4.61 -17.17
C GLY A 86 -13.55 4.31 -16.82
N PRO A 87 -12.58 5.15 -17.24
CA PRO A 87 -11.17 4.98 -16.89
C PRO A 87 -10.92 5.10 -15.37
N ALA A 88 -10.07 4.22 -14.85
CA ALA A 88 -9.64 4.21 -13.46
C ALA A 88 -8.11 4.12 -13.37
N SER A 89 -7.52 4.83 -12.41
CA SER A 89 -6.12 4.71 -12.02
C SER A 89 -6.04 4.28 -10.57
N VAL A 90 -5.23 3.27 -10.29
CA VAL A 90 -5.06 2.72 -8.94
C VAL A 90 -3.62 2.88 -8.49
N SER A 91 -3.46 3.31 -7.25
CA SER A 91 -2.17 3.39 -6.58
C SER A 91 -2.27 2.91 -5.14
N VAL A 92 -1.15 2.45 -4.58
CA VAL A 92 -1.08 2.06 -3.17
C VAL A 92 -0.64 3.25 -2.32
N GLY A 93 -1.35 3.49 -1.23
CA GLY A 93 -0.98 4.40 -0.15
C GLY A 93 -0.83 3.67 1.19
N TRP A 94 -0.55 4.44 2.24
CA TRP A 94 -0.45 3.94 3.61
C TRP A 94 -1.09 4.90 4.61
N ARG A 95 -1.65 4.35 5.69
CA ARG A 95 -2.24 5.13 6.80
C ARG A 95 -1.81 4.61 8.18
N GLY A 96 -1.82 5.52 9.15
CA GLY A 96 -1.56 5.21 10.56
C GLY A 96 -0.13 4.77 10.86
N LEU A 97 0.15 4.53 12.15
CA LEU A 97 1.49 4.22 12.64
C LEU A 97 2.04 2.91 12.06
N ARG A 98 1.22 1.86 12.01
CA ARG A 98 1.60 0.55 11.45
C ARG A 98 1.68 0.52 9.92
N SER A 99 1.61 1.68 9.24
CA SER A 99 1.60 1.79 7.79
C SER A 99 0.61 0.82 7.14
N ARG A 100 -0.65 0.86 7.57
CA ARG A 100 -1.69 -0.01 7.02
C ARG A 100 -1.93 0.35 5.55
N PRO A 101 -1.84 -0.61 4.61
CA PRO A 101 -1.93 -0.33 3.18
C PRO A 101 -3.36 0.05 2.79
N ILE A 102 -3.50 1.00 1.86
CA ILE A 102 -4.78 1.43 1.30
C ILE A 102 -4.67 1.51 -0.22
N TRP A 103 -5.75 1.14 -0.92
CA TRP A 103 -5.93 1.41 -2.34
C TRP A 103 -6.45 2.82 -2.52
N ARG A 104 -5.76 3.62 -3.34
CA ARG A 104 -6.19 4.96 -3.78
C ARG A 104 -6.61 4.85 -5.22
N ILE A 105 -7.90 4.98 -5.44
CA ILE A 105 -8.54 4.72 -6.73
C ILE A 105 -9.12 6.03 -7.22
N LEU A 106 -8.55 6.56 -8.30
CA LEU A 106 -9.07 7.72 -9.02
C LEU A 106 -9.88 7.22 -10.21
N VAL A 107 -11.14 7.62 -10.28
CA VAL A 107 -12.07 7.20 -11.33
C VAL A 107 -12.68 8.39 -12.04
N TYR A 108 -13.00 8.20 -13.31
CA TYR A 108 -13.73 9.15 -14.13
C TYR A 108 -15.04 8.53 -14.61
N SER A 109 -16.06 9.36 -14.85
CA SER A 109 -17.29 8.91 -15.50
C SER A 109 -17.02 8.38 -16.92
N HIS A 110 -17.80 7.41 -17.38
CA HIS A 110 -17.64 6.79 -18.71
C HIS A 110 -17.84 7.70 -19.93
N GLU A 111 -18.46 8.86 -19.77
CA GLU A 111 -18.73 9.82 -20.85
C GLU A 111 -17.45 10.49 -21.36
N ALA A 112 -17.44 10.90 -22.63
CA ALA A 112 -16.36 11.68 -23.23
C ALA A 112 -16.88 13.08 -23.63
N PRO A 113 -16.41 14.18 -23.02
CA PRO A 113 -15.46 14.23 -21.90
C PRO A 113 -16.07 13.79 -20.56
N PRO A 114 -15.25 13.30 -19.61
CA PRO A 114 -15.75 12.87 -18.31
C PRO A 114 -16.29 14.06 -17.51
N LYS A 115 -17.51 13.93 -16.97
CA LYS A 115 -18.18 14.99 -16.20
C LYS A 115 -18.01 14.87 -14.70
N MET A 116 -17.76 13.65 -14.22
CA MET A 116 -17.58 13.36 -12.80
C MET A 116 -16.23 12.70 -12.56
N ARG A 117 -15.65 13.02 -11.41
CA ARG A 117 -14.44 12.37 -10.90
C ARG A 117 -14.70 11.89 -9.47
N GLY A 118 -14.16 10.73 -9.15
CA GLY A 118 -14.22 10.15 -7.82
C GLY A 118 -12.84 9.76 -7.33
N LEU A 119 -12.55 10.01 -6.05
CA LEU A 119 -11.39 9.47 -5.34
C LEU A 119 -11.88 8.59 -4.21
N VAL A 120 -11.59 7.30 -4.30
CA VAL A 120 -12.00 6.29 -3.32
C VAL A 120 -10.75 5.73 -2.64
N LEU A 121 -10.75 5.72 -1.31
CA LEU A 121 -9.72 5.09 -0.50
C LEU A 121 -10.31 3.84 0.17
N ILE A 122 -9.73 2.68 -0.12
CA ILE A 122 -10.18 1.38 0.41
C ILE A 122 -9.05 0.75 1.20
N ASP A 123 -9.35 0.18 2.36
CA ASP A 123 -8.38 -0.56 3.15
C ASP A 123 -7.99 -1.85 2.45
N ALA A 124 -6.70 -2.04 2.21
CA ALA A 124 -6.24 -3.14 1.38
C ALA A 124 -6.15 -4.48 2.14
N VAL A 125 -6.47 -4.47 3.45
CA VAL A 125 -6.47 -5.64 4.34
C VAL A 125 -7.87 -6.23 4.52
N ASP A 126 -8.89 -5.38 4.68
CA ASP A 126 -10.27 -5.82 4.95
C ASP A 126 -11.32 -5.26 3.98
N GLY A 127 -10.94 -4.43 3.01
CA GLY A 127 -11.83 -3.93 1.96
C GLY A 127 -12.77 -2.81 2.42
N VAL A 128 -12.58 -2.30 3.64
CA VAL A 128 -13.43 -1.26 4.20
C VAL A 128 -13.18 0.06 3.48
N LEU A 129 -14.27 0.76 3.12
CA LEU A 129 -14.20 2.14 2.64
C LEU A 129 -13.61 3.06 3.72
N VAL A 130 -12.45 3.64 3.43
CA VAL A 130 -11.76 4.58 4.33
C VAL A 130 -12.26 6.00 4.10
N SER A 131 -12.42 6.40 2.84
CA SER A 131 -12.90 7.74 2.45
C SER A 131 -13.35 7.72 1.00
N LYS A 132 -14.36 8.54 0.69
CA LYS A 132 -14.85 8.77 -0.66
C LYS A 132 -15.01 10.27 -0.89
N ILE A 133 -14.58 10.73 -2.05
CA ILE A 133 -14.83 12.08 -2.55
C ILE A 133 -15.39 11.94 -3.96
N GLU A 134 -16.49 12.61 -4.23
CA GLU A 134 -17.10 12.72 -5.55
C GLU A 134 -17.27 14.20 -5.88
N GLU A 135 -16.87 14.60 -7.07
CA GLU A 135 -16.97 15.98 -7.52
C GLU A 135 -17.18 16.07 -9.02
N PRO A 136 -17.79 17.16 -9.52
CA PRO A 136 -17.74 17.49 -10.93
C PRO A 136 -16.28 17.53 -11.37
N ASN A 137 -15.99 16.94 -12.52
CA ASN A 137 -14.64 16.87 -13.04
C ASN A 137 -14.11 18.31 -13.24
N PRO A 138 -13.08 18.74 -12.50
CA PRO A 138 -12.58 20.11 -12.58
C PRO A 138 -11.61 20.32 -13.75
N GLU A 139 -11.21 19.24 -14.41
CA GLU A 139 -10.25 19.27 -15.52
C GLU A 139 -10.93 19.76 -16.80
N ASP A 140 -10.23 20.61 -17.56
CA ASP A 140 -10.68 21.04 -18.87
C ASP A 140 -10.17 20.08 -19.94
N TRP A 141 -11.10 19.31 -20.52
CA TRP A 141 -10.82 18.30 -21.54
C TRP A 141 -11.05 18.84 -22.96
N SER A 142 -11.30 20.14 -23.14
CA SER A 142 -11.67 20.73 -24.44
C SER A 142 -10.50 20.95 -25.42
N GLY A 143 -9.29 20.51 -25.07
CA GLY A 143 -8.08 20.70 -25.90
C GLY A 143 -7.49 19.41 -26.49
N ASP A 144 -7.98 18.24 -26.06
CA ASP A 144 -7.36 16.94 -26.35
C ASP A 144 -7.87 16.32 -27.68
N ASP A 145 -8.96 16.86 -28.21
CA ASP A 145 -9.55 16.56 -29.51
C ASP A 145 -8.74 17.10 -30.71
N GLY A 146 -7.86 18.09 -30.48
CA GLY A 146 -7.04 18.72 -31.53
C GLY A 146 -5.74 17.99 -31.89
N GLU A 147 -5.16 17.23 -30.96
CA GLU A 147 -3.82 16.63 -31.14
C GLU A 147 -3.90 15.20 -31.72
N ALA A 148 -4.91 14.42 -31.32
CA ALA A 148 -5.20 13.11 -31.90
C ALA A 148 -5.62 13.16 -33.38
N SER A 149 -6.17 14.30 -33.83
CA SER A 149 -6.48 14.56 -35.24
C SER A 149 -5.24 14.88 -36.09
N ARG A 150 -4.17 15.45 -35.50
CA ARG A 150 -2.96 15.86 -36.24
C ARG A 150 -1.94 14.75 -36.37
N ALA A 151 -1.94 13.76 -35.47
CA ALA A 151 -1.05 12.59 -35.56
C ALA A 151 -1.45 11.57 -36.64
N LYS A 152 -2.55 11.80 -37.37
CA LYS A 152 -3.01 10.98 -38.51
C LYS A 152 -2.83 11.65 -39.88
N GLN A 153 -2.11 12.78 -39.96
CA GLN A 153 -1.72 13.41 -41.23
C GLN A 153 -0.23 13.19 -41.53
#